data_AF-A0A7L3HNL1-F1
#
_entry.id   AF-A0A7L3HNL1-F1
#
_cell.length_a   1.000
_cell.length_b   1.000
_cell.length_c   1.000
_cell.angle_alpha   90.00
_cell.angle_beta   90.00
_cell.angle_gamma   90.00
#
_symmetry.space_group_name_H-M   'P 1'
#
loop_
_entity.id
_entity.type
_entity.pdbx_description
1 polymer ?
#
loop_
_entity_poly.entity_id
_entity_poly.type
_entity_poly.pdbx_seq_one_letter_code
_entity_poly.pdbx_strand_id
1 'polypeptide(L)'
;GSLYPDMSPQDQKKDDAVFPGKNYTYTWTVPEDHSPTDDDPNCLTWIYHSHIDAPRDIASGLIGPLLTCKTGTLTGSSQRRWDVDVDFFLMFSVVDENLSWYLDDNIASFCTDPSSVDKEDEEFQESNKMHAINGYVFGNLPELKMCAGDSVAWYLFGMGNEIDVHTAYFHGETLKIRGHRTDVASLFPATFVTADMTPRNPGRWLLSCQVNDHIQG
;
A
#
# COMPACT_ATOMS: atom_id res chain seq x y z
N GLY A 1 -7.45 -8.75 -15.95
CA GLY A 1 -6.76 -7.58 -16.48
C GLY A 1 -5.29 -7.64 -16.14
N SER A 2 -4.64 -8.69 -16.63
CA SER A 2 -3.20 -8.87 -16.53
C SER A 2 -2.76 -9.54 -17.81
N LEU A 3 -1.81 -8.94 -18.51
CA LEU A 3 -1.40 -9.43 -19.81
C LEU A 3 -0.40 -10.57 -19.65
N TYR A 4 -0.87 -11.81 -19.71
CA TYR A 4 -0.01 -13.00 -19.74
C TYR A 4 -0.51 -14.04 -20.74
N PRO A 5 0.34 -15.01 -21.16
CA PRO A 5 -0.06 -16.06 -22.09
C PRO A 5 -1.05 -17.06 -21.45
N ASP A 6 -2.33 -16.69 -21.44
CA ASP A 6 -3.44 -17.43 -20.82
C ASP A 6 -4.34 -18.18 -21.83
N MET A 7 -4.02 -18.08 -23.13
CA MET A 7 -4.82 -18.59 -24.25
C MET A 7 -6.27 -18.05 -24.30
N SER A 8 -6.55 -16.93 -23.65
CA SER A 8 -7.86 -16.28 -23.76
C SER A 8 -8.09 -15.73 -25.18
N PRO A 9 -9.34 -15.76 -25.68
CA PRO A 9 -9.67 -15.18 -26.98
C PRO A 9 -9.54 -13.65 -26.95
N GLN A 10 -9.29 -13.05 -28.11
CA GLN A 10 -8.90 -11.63 -28.26
C GLN A 10 -9.91 -10.64 -27.64
N ASP A 11 -11.19 -11.00 -27.57
CA ASP A 11 -12.26 -10.21 -26.96
C ASP A 11 -12.18 -10.17 -25.43
N GLN A 12 -11.57 -11.18 -24.81
CA GLN A 12 -11.28 -11.29 -23.38
C GLN A 12 -9.91 -10.72 -22.99
N LYS A 13 -9.23 -10.01 -23.91
CA LYS A 13 -7.97 -9.30 -23.64
C LYS A 13 -8.14 -7.79 -23.47
N LYS A 14 -9.39 -7.32 -23.53
CA LYS A 14 -9.71 -5.89 -23.44
C LYS A 14 -9.52 -5.34 -22.01
N ASP A 15 -9.58 -6.21 -21.01
CA ASP A 15 -9.26 -5.90 -19.63
C ASP A 15 -7.77 -5.95 -19.33
N ASP A 16 -6.96 -6.59 -20.18
CA ASP A 16 -5.51 -6.74 -19.94
C ASP A 16 -4.70 -5.49 -20.27
N ALA A 17 -5.20 -4.65 -21.17
CA ALA A 17 -4.57 -3.37 -21.50
C ALA A 17 -5.63 -2.33 -21.89
N VAL A 18 -5.72 -1.26 -21.10
CA VAL A 18 -6.60 -0.11 -21.38
C VAL A 18 -5.75 1.04 -21.92
N PHE A 19 -5.82 1.26 -23.23
CA PHE A 19 -5.04 2.31 -23.89
C PHE A 19 -5.50 3.73 -23.52
N PRO A 20 -4.63 4.75 -23.65
CA PRO A 20 -4.99 6.14 -23.40
C PRO A 20 -6.27 6.55 -24.13
N GLY A 21 -7.19 7.21 -23.41
CA GLY A 21 -8.49 7.64 -23.93
C GLY A 21 -9.53 6.53 -24.09
N LYS A 22 -9.25 5.31 -23.65
CA LYS A 22 -10.21 4.20 -23.57
C LYS A 22 -10.77 4.05 -22.16
N ASN A 23 -11.86 3.30 -22.06
CA ASN A 23 -12.47 2.93 -20.79
C ASN A 23 -12.73 1.41 -20.78
N TYR A 24 -12.78 0.86 -19.57
CA TYR A 24 -13.16 -0.53 -19.33
C TYR A 24 -13.88 -0.62 -17.99
N THR A 25 -14.82 -1.55 -17.87
CA THR A 25 -15.54 -1.81 -16.62
C THR A 25 -15.17 -3.20 -16.13
N TYR A 26 -14.37 -3.24 -15.06
CA TYR A 26 -14.04 -4.48 -14.36
C TYR A 26 -15.22 -4.92 -13.50
N THR A 27 -15.60 -6.20 -13.61
CA THR A 27 -16.62 -6.81 -12.76
C THR A 27 -15.96 -7.94 -11.97
N TRP A 28 -15.91 -7.79 -10.66
CA TRP A 28 -15.41 -8.81 -9.75
C TRP A 28 -16.55 -9.30 -8.87
N THR A 29 -16.60 -10.60 -8.66
CA THR A 29 -17.44 -11.23 -7.64
C THR A 29 -16.54 -11.64 -6.50
N VAL A 30 -16.93 -11.35 -5.26
CA VAL A 30 -16.24 -11.84 -4.06
C VAL A 30 -16.94 -13.12 -3.62
N PRO A 31 -16.41 -14.31 -3.95
CA PRO A 31 -16.98 -15.56 -3.49
C PRO A 31 -16.67 -15.79 -2.00
N GLU A 32 -17.33 -16.80 -1.41
CA GLU A 32 -17.25 -17.09 0.02
C GLU A 32 -15.83 -17.50 0.46
N ASP A 33 -15.07 -18.18 -0.39
CA ASP A 33 -13.68 -18.58 -0.18
C ASP A 33 -12.68 -17.40 -0.18
N HIS A 34 -13.06 -16.26 -0.75
CA HIS A 34 -12.29 -15.00 -0.68
C HIS A 34 -12.88 -14.01 0.32
N SER A 35 -13.90 -14.42 1.07
CA SER A 35 -14.51 -13.62 2.13
C SER A 35 -13.85 -13.93 3.47
N PRO A 36 -13.80 -12.98 4.43
CA PRO A 36 -13.24 -13.25 5.74
C PRO A 36 -13.98 -14.41 6.44
N THR A 37 -13.23 -15.39 6.92
CA THR A 37 -13.77 -16.54 7.67
C THR A 37 -14.19 -16.15 9.08
N ASP A 38 -14.84 -17.04 9.83
CA ASP A 38 -15.29 -16.75 11.20
C ASP A 38 -14.14 -16.33 12.13
N ASP A 39 -12.95 -16.92 11.97
CA ASP A 39 -11.76 -16.62 12.76
C ASP A 39 -11.00 -15.37 12.26
N ASP A 40 -11.30 -14.90 11.04
CA ASP A 40 -10.71 -13.68 10.50
C ASP A 40 -11.36 -12.42 11.10
N PRO A 41 -10.62 -11.29 11.09
CA PRO A 41 -11.20 -9.98 11.33
C PRO A 41 -12.41 -9.71 10.42
N ASN A 42 -13.28 -8.78 10.83
CA ASN A 42 -14.49 -8.45 10.07
C ASN A 42 -14.20 -7.95 8.64
N CYS A 43 -13.02 -7.37 8.41
CA CYS A 43 -12.53 -6.98 7.09
C CYS A 43 -11.08 -7.42 6.88
N LEU A 44 -10.80 -7.91 5.68
CA LEU A 44 -9.46 -8.26 5.22
C LEU A 44 -8.93 -7.19 4.25
N THR A 45 -7.64 -6.88 4.39
CA THR A 45 -6.90 -6.01 3.49
C THR A 45 -6.49 -6.77 2.23
N TRP A 46 -6.76 -6.17 1.09
CA TRP A 46 -6.26 -6.53 -0.23
C TRP A 46 -5.74 -5.28 -0.92
N ILE A 47 -5.26 -5.45 -2.15
CA ILE A 47 -4.87 -4.36 -3.03
C ILE A 47 -5.43 -4.58 -4.43
N TYR A 48 -5.45 -3.51 -5.21
CA TYR A 48 -5.52 -3.55 -6.65
C TYR A 48 -4.36 -2.73 -7.22
N HIS A 49 -3.85 -3.14 -8.36
CA HIS A 49 -2.81 -2.40 -9.09
C HIS A 49 -2.94 -2.65 -10.59
N SER A 50 -2.31 -1.81 -11.40
CA SER A 50 -2.17 -2.09 -12.84
C SER A 50 -1.18 -3.23 -13.07
N HIS A 51 -1.39 -4.00 -14.13
CA HIS A 51 -0.67 -5.23 -14.38
C HIS A 51 -0.27 -5.39 -15.86
N ILE A 52 0.04 -4.29 -16.54
CA ILE A 52 0.67 -4.32 -17.88
C ILE A 52 2.14 -4.71 -17.71
N ASP A 53 2.85 -3.95 -16.88
CA ASP A 53 4.16 -4.30 -16.33
C ASP A 53 4.09 -3.97 -14.84
N ALA A 54 3.69 -4.95 -14.03
CA ALA A 54 3.28 -4.71 -12.64
C ALA A 54 4.35 -3.96 -11.81
N PRO A 55 5.65 -4.34 -11.84
CA PRO A 55 6.69 -3.58 -11.14
C PRO A 55 6.75 -2.10 -11.55
N ARG A 56 6.74 -1.81 -12.86
CA ARG A 56 6.81 -0.43 -13.38
C ARG A 56 5.54 0.36 -13.11
N ASP A 57 4.40 -0.27 -13.29
CA ASP A 57 3.07 0.31 -13.05
C ASP A 57 2.91 0.72 -11.58
N ILE A 58 3.32 -0.15 -10.65
CA ILE A 58 3.28 0.11 -9.21
C ILE A 58 4.28 1.23 -8.85
N ALA A 59 5.52 1.17 -9.35
CA ALA A 59 6.52 2.22 -9.14
C ALA A 59 6.05 3.59 -9.66
N SER A 60 5.26 3.60 -10.75
CA SER A 60 4.62 4.80 -11.30
C SER A 60 3.40 5.28 -10.50
N GLY A 61 3.03 4.57 -9.43
CA GLY A 61 1.96 4.94 -8.49
C GLY A 61 0.60 4.28 -8.73
N LEU A 62 0.46 3.31 -9.65
CA LEU A 62 -0.82 2.67 -9.96
C LEU A 62 -1.15 1.53 -8.99
N ILE A 63 -1.39 1.86 -7.73
CA ILE A 63 -1.73 0.93 -6.65
C ILE A 63 -2.76 1.54 -5.69
N GLY A 64 -3.65 0.72 -5.14
CA GLY A 64 -4.57 1.14 -4.10
C GLY A 64 -5.07 -0.01 -3.22
N PRO A 65 -5.60 0.31 -2.02
CA PRO A 65 -6.16 -0.70 -1.12
C PRO A 65 -7.55 -1.14 -1.56
N LEU A 66 -7.87 -2.40 -1.31
CA LEU A 66 -9.21 -2.97 -1.44
C LEU A 66 -9.56 -3.68 -0.14
N LEU A 67 -10.80 -3.55 0.34
CA LEU A 67 -11.26 -4.33 1.49
C LEU A 67 -12.37 -5.27 1.09
N THR A 68 -12.30 -6.49 1.63
CA THR A 68 -13.43 -7.42 1.64
C THR A 68 -13.88 -7.59 3.08
N CYS A 69 -15.17 -7.40 3.33
CA CYS A 69 -15.74 -7.47 4.68
C CYS A 69 -16.83 -8.54 4.76
N LYS A 70 -17.05 -9.05 5.97
CA LYS A 70 -18.19 -9.92 6.27
C LYS A 70 -19.50 -9.20 5.95
N THR A 71 -20.49 -9.96 5.53
CA THR A 71 -21.81 -9.41 5.21
C THR A 71 -22.41 -8.72 6.45
N GLY A 72 -22.85 -7.47 6.28
CA GLY A 72 -23.43 -6.67 7.37
C GLY A 72 -22.43 -5.85 8.20
N THR A 73 -21.11 -5.95 7.95
CA THR A 73 -20.10 -5.10 8.61
C THR A 73 -20.11 -3.66 8.11
N LEU A 74 -20.41 -3.45 6.83
CA LEU A 74 -20.45 -2.11 6.23
C LEU A 74 -21.85 -1.51 6.36
N THR A 75 -21.94 -0.26 6.81
CA THR A 75 -23.20 0.46 7.05
C THR A 75 -23.37 1.68 6.15
N GLY A 76 -24.64 1.92 5.79
CA GLY A 76 -25.09 3.10 5.06
C GLY A 76 -24.55 3.20 3.63
N SER A 77 -24.77 4.34 3.00
CA SER A 77 -24.23 4.67 1.68
C SER A 77 -22.72 4.96 1.71
N SER A 78 -22.16 5.27 2.89
CA SER A 78 -20.75 5.59 3.06
C SER A 78 -19.84 4.36 3.13
N GLN A 79 -20.41 3.14 3.11
CA GLN A 79 -19.67 1.87 3.21
C GLN A 79 -18.65 1.86 4.36
N ARG A 80 -19.00 2.50 5.49
CA ARG A 80 -18.13 2.57 6.67
C ARG A 80 -18.43 1.39 7.59
N ARG A 81 -17.40 0.86 8.21
CA ARG A 81 -17.53 -0.14 9.27
C ARG A 81 -18.28 0.43 10.47
N TRP A 82 -19.19 -0.35 11.06
CA TRP A 82 -19.92 0.07 12.27
C TRP A 82 -19.19 -0.26 13.57
N ASP A 83 -18.22 -1.17 13.51
CA ASP A 83 -17.55 -1.76 14.66
C ASP A 83 -16.23 -1.05 15.01
N VAL A 84 -15.80 -0.10 14.19
CA VAL A 84 -14.61 0.72 14.40
C VAL A 84 -14.95 2.20 14.26
N ASP A 85 -14.29 3.02 15.07
CA ASP A 85 -14.42 4.46 15.05
C ASP A 85 -13.56 5.08 13.94
N VAL A 86 -12.39 4.51 13.64
CA VAL A 86 -11.46 5.05 12.64
C VAL A 86 -10.78 3.93 11.84
N ASP A 87 -10.69 4.13 10.53
CA ASP A 87 -9.99 3.26 9.58
C ASP A 87 -8.76 3.99 9.01
N PHE A 88 -7.59 3.37 9.04
CA PHE A 88 -6.36 3.88 8.42
C PHE A 88 -5.77 2.88 7.43
N PHE A 89 -5.31 3.40 6.29
CA PHE A 89 -4.65 2.63 5.24
C PHE A 89 -3.21 3.09 5.13
N LEU A 90 -2.25 2.18 5.29
CA LEU A 90 -0.84 2.50 5.17
C LEU A 90 -0.13 1.49 4.27
N MET A 91 0.46 2.02 3.21
CA MET A 91 1.40 1.35 2.34
C MET A 91 2.82 1.66 2.81
N PHE A 92 3.59 0.64 3.17
CA PHE A 92 5.02 0.73 3.39
C PHE A 92 5.72 0.24 2.12
N SER A 93 6.53 1.10 1.51
CA SER A 93 7.20 0.78 0.26
C SER A 93 8.44 1.66 0.05
N VAL A 94 9.49 1.06 -0.48
CA VAL A 94 10.58 1.79 -1.15
C VAL A 94 10.12 2.04 -2.58
N VAL A 95 9.59 3.24 -2.83
CA VAL A 95 9.12 3.61 -4.17
C VAL A 95 10.34 3.91 -5.03
N ASP A 96 10.67 2.95 -5.89
CA ASP A 96 11.82 3.04 -6.79
C ASP A 96 11.45 3.77 -8.09
N GLU A 97 11.71 5.08 -8.15
CA GLU A 97 11.42 5.91 -9.33
C GLU A 97 12.28 5.53 -10.55
N ASN A 98 13.35 4.76 -10.38
CA ASN A 98 14.13 4.25 -11.53
C ASN A 98 13.31 3.26 -12.39
N LEU A 99 12.30 2.61 -11.79
CA LEU A 99 11.38 1.70 -12.48
C LEU A 99 10.14 2.41 -13.05
N SER A 100 9.94 3.67 -12.71
CA SER A 100 8.78 4.47 -13.13
C SER A 100 8.75 4.65 -14.64
N TRP A 101 7.56 4.60 -15.23
CA TRP A 101 7.33 4.97 -16.63
C TRP A 101 7.72 6.42 -16.92
N TYR A 102 7.76 7.25 -15.87
CA TYR A 102 7.97 8.69 -15.95
C TYR A 102 9.41 9.11 -15.63
N LEU A 103 10.37 8.17 -15.51
CA LEU A 103 11.76 8.49 -15.19
C LEU A 103 12.36 9.52 -16.17
N ASP A 104 12.17 9.33 -17.48
CA ASP A 104 12.68 10.23 -18.51
C ASP A 104 12.06 11.63 -18.42
N ASP A 105 10.75 11.70 -18.18
CA ASP A 105 10.03 12.96 -18.04
C ASP A 105 10.47 13.70 -16.77
N ASN A 106 10.72 12.96 -15.67
CA ASN A 106 11.22 13.50 -14.42
C ASN A 106 12.65 14.05 -14.58
N ILE A 107 13.55 13.32 -15.25
CA ILE A 107 14.91 13.78 -15.53
C ILE A 107 14.87 15.07 -16.36
N ALA A 108 14.06 15.10 -17.43
CA ALA A 108 13.94 16.28 -18.28
C ALA A 108 13.36 17.51 -17.56
N SER A 109 12.49 17.29 -16.56
CA SER A 109 11.77 18.36 -15.86
C SER A 109 12.50 18.89 -14.63
N PHE A 110 13.20 18.02 -13.90
CA PHE A 110 13.74 18.34 -12.57
C PHE A 110 15.28 18.38 -12.50
N CYS A 111 15.99 17.75 -13.44
CA CYS A 111 17.45 17.83 -13.48
C CYS A 111 17.90 19.13 -14.17
N THR A 112 18.85 19.84 -13.56
CA THR A 112 19.43 21.08 -14.12
C THR A 112 20.20 20.85 -15.42
N ASP A 113 20.82 19.67 -15.55
CA ASP A 113 21.46 19.21 -16.77
C ASP A 113 21.06 17.75 -17.05
N PRO A 114 19.96 17.52 -17.78
CA PRO A 114 19.47 16.18 -18.10
C PRO A 114 20.45 15.34 -18.92
N SER A 115 21.38 15.99 -19.65
CA SER A 115 22.27 15.30 -20.59
C SER A 115 23.48 14.64 -19.93
N SER A 116 23.81 15.04 -18.70
CA SER A 116 24.91 14.47 -17.92
C SER A 116 24.47 13.37 -16.94
N VAL A 117 23.16 13.09 -16.85
CA VAL A 117 22.62 12.05 -15.98
C VAL A 117 23.01 10.67 -16.53
N ASP A 118 23.72 9.90 -15.71
CA ASP A 118 23.94 8.48 -15.92
C ASP A 118 22.91 7.69 -15.11
N LYS A 119 22.06 6.92 -15.79
CA LYS A 119 21.01 6.12 -15.14
C LYS A 119 21.55 4.84 -14.50
N GLU A 120 22.75 4.42 -14.88
CA GLU A 120 23.42 3.24 -14.33
C GLU A 120 24.27 3.59 -13.10
N ASP A 121 24.40 4.88 -12.77
CA ASP A 121 25.11 5.35 -11.59
C ASP A 121 24.35 4.97 -10.31
N GLU A 122 25.06 4.32 -9.37
CA GLU A 122 24.47 3.81 -8.14
C GLU A 122 23.97 4.94 -7.22
N GLU A 123 24.66 6.09 -7.18
CA GLU A 123 24.25 7.25 -6.36
C GLU A 123 22.99 7.90 -6.93
N PHE A 124 22.89 8.01 -8.26
CA PHE A 124 21.67 8.44 -8.94
C PHE A 124 20.50 7.49 -8.65
N GLN A 125 20.71 6.18 -8.80
CA GLN A 125 19.64 5.21 -8.53
C GLN A 125 19.18 5.27 -7.08
N GLU A 126 20.11 5.36 -6.13
CA GLU A 126 19.76 5.46 -4.71
C GLU A 126 19.00 6.75 -4.40
N SER A 127 19.35 7.87 -5.04
CA SER A 127 18.65 9.15 -4.87
C SER A 127 17.17 9.10 -5.31
N ASN A 128 16.82 8.14 -6.17
CA ASN A 128 15.48 7.93 -6.69
C ASN A 128 14.68 6.87 -5.89
N LYS A 129 15.27 6.27 -4.84
CA LYS A 129 14.57 5.31 -3.97
C LYS A 129 13.93 6.03 -2.79
N MET A 130 12.62 6.17 -2.85
CA MET A 130 11.86 6.92 -1.86
C MET A 130 11.30 5.99 -0.78
N HIS A 131 11.94 5.96 0.39
CA HIS A 131 11.49 5.22 1.57
C HIS A 131 10.23 5.86 2.17
N ALA A 132 9.04 5.40 1.75
CA ALA A 132 7.81 6.13 1.95
C ALA A 132 6.72 5.34 2.68
N ILE A 133 5.85 6.10 3.37
CA ILE A 133 4.55 5.62 3.87
C ILE A 133 3.46 6.35 3.07
N ASN A 134 2.67 5.65 2.27
CA ASN A 134 1.68 6.26 1.34
C ASN A 134 2.29 7.31 0.38
N GLY A 135 3.56 7.17 0.00
CA GLY A 135 4.28 8.16 -0.83
C GLY A 135 4.81 9.38 -0.06
N TYR A 136 4.65 9.40 1.26
CA TYR A 136 5.18 10.44 2.14
C TYR A 136 6.52 9.99 2.76
N VAL A 137 7.53 10.87 2.73
CA VAL A 137 8.91 10.65 3.18
C VAL A 137 9.29 11.61 4.31
N PHE A 138 10.31 11.27 5.11
CA PHE A 138 10.86 12.15 6.17
C PHE A 138 9.80 12.75 7.13
N GLY A 139 8.75 11.97 7.44
CA GLY A 139 7.71 12.38 8.40
C GLY A 139 6.75 13.46 7.88
N ASN A 140 6.65 13.68 6.57
CA ASN A 140 5.71 14.62 5.97
C ASN A 140 4.29 14.03 5.76
N LEU A 141 4.04 12.79 6.20
CA LEU A 141 2.71 12.18 6.21
C LEU A 141 1.76 13.07 7.03
N PRO A 142 0.58 13.45 6.48
CA PRO A 142 -0.41 14.22 7.22
C PRO A 142 -0.78 13.54 8.54
N GLU A 143 -1.04 14.35 9.57
CA GLU A 143 -1.31 13.85 10.92
C GLU A 143 -2.48 12.84 10.93
N LEU A 144 -2.18 11.61 11.34
CA LEU A 144 -3.17 10.56 11.59
C LEU A 144 -3.83 10.81 12.94
N LYS A 145 -5.06 11.34 12.93
CA LYS A 145 -5.78 11.78 14.14
C LYS A 145 -6.80 10.75 14.60
N MET A 146 -6.74 10.43 15.88
CA MET A 146 -7.70 9.57 16.59
C MET A 146 -7.81 10.04 18.04
N CYS A 147 -8.89 9.66 18.72
CA CYS A 147 -9.10 9.95 20.13
C CYS A 147 -8.67 8.75 20.99
N ALA A 148 -8.19 9.02 22.20
CA ALA A 148 -7.94 7.97 23.17
C ALA A 148 -9.23 7.21 23.49
N GLY A 149 -9.20 5.89 23.42
CA GLY A 149 -10.35 5.01 23.59
C GLY A 149 -11.07 4.62 22.30
N ASP A 150 -10.72 5.21 21.15
CA ASP A 150 -11.30 4.84 19.85
C ASP A 150 -10.99 3.36 19.51
N SER A 151 -11.93 2.71 18.84
CA SER A 151 -11.67 1.44 18.14
C SER A 151 -11.07 1.76 16.77
N VAL A 152 -9.78 1.48 16.57
CA VAL A 152 -9.05 1.85 15.35
C VAL A 152 -8.63 0.60 14.59
N ALA A 153 -8.97 0.53 13.30
CA ALA A 153 -8.49 -0.49 12.38
C ALA A 153 -7.38 0.06 11.48
N TRP A 154 -6.25 -0.63 11.46
CA TRP A 154 -5.10 -0.37 10.61
C TRP A 154 -5.01 -1.45 9.52
N TYR A 155 -5.09 -1.02 8.26
CA TYR A 155 -4.89 -1.86 7.10
C TYR A 155 -3.51 -1.54 6.53
N LEU A 156 -2.57 -2.43 6.84
CA LEU A 156 -1.16 -2.27 6.53
C LEU A 156 -0.80 -3.20 5.38
N PHE A 157 -0.04 -2.69 4.41
CA PHE A 157 0.51 -3.54 3.37
C PHE A 157 1.91 -3.11 2.94
N GLY A 158 2.74 -4.11 2.63
CA GLY A 158 4.07 -3.93 2.09
C GLY A 158 4.07 -4.12 0.57
N MET A 159 4.78 -3.27 -0.16
CA MET A 159 4.90 -3.38 -1.62
C MET A 159 6.30 -3.03 -2.09
N GLY A 160 6.78 -3.73 -3.12
CA GLY A 160 8.06 -3.47 -3.78
C GLY A 160 8.84 -4.76 -4.07
N ASN A 161 10.13 -4.79 -3.77
CA ASN A 161 11.07 -5.85 -4.15
C ASN A 161 11.74 -6.52 -2.92
N GLU A 162 12.85 -7.23 -3.12
CA GLU A 162 13.54 -7.99 -2.06
C GLU A 162 14.05 -7.15 -0.87
N ILE A 163 14.23 -5.82 -1.04
CA ILE A 163 14.64 -4.92 0.06
C ILE A 163 13.45 -4.41 0.88
N ASP A 164 12.20 -4.63 0.46
CA ASP A 164 10.99 -4.22 1.17
C ASP A 164 10.64 -5.12 2.35
N VAL A 165 11.57 -5.24 3.29
CA VAL A 165 11.32 -5.80 4.62
C VAL A 165 11.01 -4.64 5.54
N HIS A 166 9.74 -4.40 5.84
CA HIS A 166 9.31 -3.31 6.71
C HIS A 166 8.87 -3.85 8.06
N THR A 167 9.22 -3.13 9.12
CA THR A 167 8.73 -3.41 10.48
C THR A 167 8.05 -2.15 11.00
N ALA A 168 6.75 -2.04 10.75
CA ALA A 168 5.94 -0.91 11.19
C ALA A 168 5.79 -0.95 12.72
N TYR A 169 6.33 0.06 13.38
CA TYR A 169 6.32 0.19 14.84
C TYR A 169 5.56 1.44 15.26
N PHE A 170 4.56 1.22 16.11
CA PHE A 170 3.67 2.25 16.63
C PHE A 170 4.14 2.64 18.04
N HIS A 171 4.88 3.75 18.15
CA HIS A 171 5.49 4.13 19.42
C HIS A 171 4.43 4.43 20.48
N GLY A 172 4.60 3.85 21.67
CA GLY A 172 3.73 4.13 22.82
C GLY A 172 2.36 3.45 22.79
N GLU A 173 2.08 2.65 21.76
CA GLU A 173 0.83 1.90 21.59
C GLU A 173 1.10 0.43 21.25
N THR A 174 0.06 -0.40 21.31
CA THR A 174 0.15 -1.82 20.92
C THR A 174 -0.97 -2.16 19.95
N LEU A 175 -0.67 -3.03 19.00
CA LEU A 175 -1.59 -3.60 18.04
C LEU A 175 -2.10 -4.97 18.50
N LYS A 176 -3.25 -5.35 17.97
CA LYS A 176 -3.77 -6.72 18.02
C LYS A 176 -3.88 -7.24 16.58
N ILE A 177 -3.13 -8.28 16.26
CA ILE A 177 -3.10 -8.90 14.93
C ILE A 177 -3.52 -10.36 15.12
N ARG A 178 -4.61 -10.78 14.46
CA ARG A 178 -5.15 -12.16 14.55
C ARG A 178 -5.27 -12.68 16.00
N GLY A 179 -5.78 -11.84 16.91
CA GLY A 179 -5.94 -12.22 18.31
C GLY A 179 -4.69 -12.01 19.20
N HIS A 180 -3.51 -11.86 18.61
CA HIS A 180 -2.24 -11.71 19.33
C HIS A 180 -1.86 -10.25 19.51
N ARG A 181 -1.38 -9.89 20.70
CA ARG A 181 -0.89 -8.53 20.98
C ARG A 181 0.57 -8.41 20.55
N THR A 182 0.86 -7.39 19.76
CA THR A 182 2.20 -7.07 19.24
C THR A 182 2.39 -5.56 19.24
N ASP A 183 3.61 -5.10 19.23
CA ASP A 183 4.02 -3.70 19.08
C ASP A 183 4.51 -3.38 17.66
N VAL A 184 4.88 -4.44 16.91
CA VAL A 184 5.34 -4.37 15.52
C VAL A 184 4.43 -5.14 14.56
N ALA A 185 4.35 -4.65 13.32
CA ALA A 185 3.81 -5.38 12.19
C ALA A 185 4.91 -5.55 11.12
N SER A 186 5.30 -6.79 10.85
CA SER A 186 6.23 -7.11 9.77
C SER A 186 5.49 -7.18 8.43
N LEU A 187 5.99 -6.44 7.43
CA LEU A 187 5.41 -6.33 6.10
C LEU A 187 6.50 -6.64 5.07
N PHE A 188 6.25 -7.65 4.23
CA PHE A 188 7.09 -8.02 3.09
C PHE A 188 6.36 -7.65 1.77
N PRO A 189 7.00 -7.79 0.59
CA PRO A 189 6.29 -7.58 -0.68
C PRO A 189 4.98 -8.38 -0.75
N ALA A 190 3.90 -7.69 -1.09
CA ALA A 190 2.54 -8.23 -1.16
C ALA A 190 2.03 -8.88 0.15
N THR A 191 2.52 -8.40 1.31
CA THR A 191 1.97 -8.78 2.61
C THR A 191 0.81 -7.86 2.99
N PHE A 192 -0.31 -8.44 3.38
CA PHE A 192 -1.50 -7.71 3.84
C PHE A 192 -1.80 -8.04 5.29
N VAL A 193 -1.88 -7.00 6.13
CA VAL A 193 -2.12 -7.14 7.57
C VAL A 193 -3.28 -6.24 7.96
N THR A 194 -4.23 -6.81 8.69
CA THR A 194 -5.25 -6.07 9.43
C THR A 194 -4.86 -6.09 10.91
N ALA A 195 -4.77 -4.92 11.52
CA ALA A 195 -4.43 -4.76 12.93
C ALA A 195 -5.44 -3.86 13.64
N ASP A 196 -5.87 -4.26 14.83
CA ASP A 196 -6.76 -3.47 15.67
C ASP A 196 -5.94 -2.73 16.75
N MET A 197 -6.32 -1.51 17.06
CA MET A 197 -5.70 -0.68 18.09
C MET A 197 -6.78 0.00 18.92
N THR A 198 -6.51 0.13 20.23
CA THR A 198 -7.27 1.03 21.11
C THR A 198 -6.27 1.98 21.76
N PRO A 199 -6.10 3.21 21.24
CA PRO A 199 -5.08 4.14 21.71
C PRO A 199 -5.39 4.59 23.14
N ARG A 200 -4.37 4.65 23.99
CA ARG A 200 -4.53 4.93 25.43
C ARG A 200 -3.86 6.20 25.89
N ASN A 201 -2.77 6.61 25.23
CA ASN A 201 -1.94 7.69 25.71
C ASN A 201 -2.13 8.93 24.82
N PRO A 202 -2.83 9.98 25.29
CA PRO A 202 -2.95 11.22 24.53
C PRO A 202 -1.58 11.85 24.29
N GLY A 203 -1.29 12.18 23.03
CA GLY A 203 0.00 12.74 22.65
C GLY A 203 0.22 12.64 21.15
N ARG A 204 1.42 13.06 20.73
CA ARG A 204 1.91 12.83 19.37
C ARG A 204 2.93 11.71 19.42
N TRP A 205 2.64 10.62 18.71
CA TRP A 205 3.45 9.42 18.68
C TRP A 205 4.07 9.24 17.30
N LEU A 206 5.27 8.67 17.28
CA LEU A 206 5.97 8.36 16.05
C LEU A 206 5.43 7.04 15.47
N LEU A 207 5.26 7.02 14.15
CA LEU A 207 5.12 5.81 13.35
C LEU A 207 6.41 5.68 12.54
N SER A 208 7.10 4.57 12.67
CA SER A 208 8.41 4.35 12.03
C SER A 208 8.54 2.93 11.51
N CYS A 209 9.31 2.74 10.43
CA CYS A 209 9.90 1.44 10.12
C CYS A 209 11.13 1.23 11.03
N GLN A 210 11.32 0.06 11.64
CA GLN A 210 12.49 -0.23 12.50
C GLN A 210 13.69 -0.83 11.74
N VAL A 211 13.62 -0.91 10.41
CA VAL A 211 14.76 -1.34 9.60
C VAL A 211 15.71 -0.16 9.44
N ASN A 212 16.96 -0.34 9.89
CA ASN A 212 17.95 0.74 9.99
C ASN A 212 18.16 1.50 8.68
N ASP A 213 18.15 0.79 7.55
CA ASP A 213 18.32 1.37 6.23
C ASP A 213 17.15 2.32 5.90
N HIS A 214 15.92 1.89 6.17
CA HIS A 214 14.70 2.68 5.94
C HIS A 214 14.50 3.82 6.97
N ILE A 215 15.30 3.87 8.04
CA ILE A 215 15.31 4.99 9.02
C ILE A 215 16.31 6.07 8.60
N GLN A 216 17.41 5.68 7.96
CA GLN A 216 18.52 6.59 7.62
C GLN A 216 18.48 7.09 6.17
N GLY A 217 17.83 6.34 5.28
CA GLY A 217 17.61 6.68 3.87
C GLY A 217 16.63 7.82 3.64
#